data_AF-A0ABD3NA24-F1
#
_entry.id   AF-A0ABD3NA24-F1
#
_cell.length_a   1.000
_cell.length_b   1.000
_cell.length_c   1.000
_cell.angle_alpha   90.00
_cell.angle_beta   90.00
_cell.angle_gamma   90.00
#
_symmetry.space_group_name_H-M   'P 1'
#
loop_
_entity.id
_entity.type
_entity.pdbx_description
1 polymer ?
#
loop_
_entity_poly.entity_id
_entity_poly.type
_entity_poly.pdbx_seq_one_letter_code
_entity_poly.pdbx_strand_id
1 'polypeptide(L)'
;MKPSLCFMVLPLAVASRTGVAFQFTNIRPHHVRRTRCQFHQHQIPLSSSGRAINNIPQHLYSTLLTDIESQATLAIDTWSIEATPFLEPNDANQVQELFQHRGDVAFHRVVGGRRTPSQILTDDTTSLSNGEGRRSRLILFHPDLGLDSASAERDYCSVLRIQNVNLASSNTFPNALASIGIPLELVGDIIVTASDNDAYMVVDPTISKRIQRLLSKELVGVGISLEVCDDNEFMPSGIVQEMKLSKVLERRVERKKYEQGYVAFSG
;
A
#
# COMPACT_ATOMS: atom_id res chain seq x y z
N MET A 1 -11.44 59.02 18.90
CA MET A 1 -10.56 59.42 17.79
C MET A 1 -10.11 58.16 17.05
N LYS A 2 -10.56 57.99 15.79
CA LYS A 2 -9.93 57.14 14.75
C LYS A 2 -8.87 58.00 14.03
N PRO A 3 -8.01 57.46 13.13
CA PRO A 3 -7.38 56.12 13.04
C PRO A 3 -5.86 56.21 12.70
N SER A 4 -5.13 55.09 12.62
CA SER A 4 -4.28 54.80 11.44
C SER A 4 -3.80 53.35 11.44
N LEU A 5 -4.31 52.57 10.48
CA LEU A 5 -3.69 51.35 9.99
C LEU A 5 -2.37 51.71 9.30
N CYS A 6 -1.30 50.95 9.58
CA CYS A 6 -0.15 50.89 8.69
C CYS A 6 -0.06 49.45 8.16
N PHE A 7 -0.45 49.29 6.89
CA PHE A 7 -0.16 48.12 6.07
C PHE A 7 1.36 48.03 5.92
N MET A 8 1.97 46.91 6.30
CA MET A 8 3.29 46.54 5.79
C MET A 8 3.11 45.44 4.74
N VAL A 9 3.53 45.81 3.54
CA VAL A 9 3.53 45.06 2.29
C VAL A 9 4.67 44.05 2.31
N LEU A 10 4.39 42.80 1.95
CA LEU A 10 5.39 41.77 1.64
C LEU A 10 6.28 42.21 0.48
N PRO A 11 7.62 42.04 0.54
CA PRO A 11 8.42 42.00 -0.67
C PRO A 11 8.36 40.59 -1.30
N LEU A 12 7.73 40.54 -2.48
CA LEU A 12 7.76 39.43 -3.42
C LEU A 12 9.17 39.38 -4.04
N ALA A 13 10.01 38.44 -3.63
CA ALA A 13 11.30 38.21 -4.27
C ALA A 13 11.15 37.28 -5.47
N VAL A 14 11.16 37.87 -6.67
CA VAL A 14 11.31 37.20 -7.96
C VAL A 14 12.80 37.01 -8.22
N ALA A 15 13.25 35.77 -8.44
CA ALA A 15 14.52 35.45 -9.10
C ALA A 15 14.27 34.18 -9.94
N SER A 16 14.01 34.31 -11.25
CA SER A 16 14.98 34.56 -12.32
C SER A 16 15.98 33.42 -12.50
N ARG A 17 15.63 32.57 -13.48
CA ARG A 17 16.45 31.60 -14.22
C ARG A 17 17.94 31.99 -14.32
N THR A 18 18.80 31.05 -13.93
CA THR A 18 20.13 30.89 -14.54
C THR A 18 20.26 29.44 -14.98
N GLY A 19 20.24 29.24 -16.29
CA GLY A 19 20.53 27.97 -16.92
C GLY A 19 22.00 27.62 -16.78
N VAL A 20 22.27 26.41 -16.32
CA VAL A 20 23.57 25.76 -16.50
C VAL A 20 23.37 24.76 -17.63
N ALA A 21 23.88 25.12 -18.81
CA ALA A 21 23.92 24.24 -19.96
C ALA A 21 24.96 23.13 -19.70
N PHE A 22 24.49 21.92 -19.41
CA PHE A 22 25.33 20.73 -19.52
C PHE A 22 25.43 20.35 -21.00
N GLN A 23 26.61 20.57 -21.56
CA GLN A 23 26.99 20.14 -22.90
C GLN A 23 26.94 18.61 -22.96
N PHE A 24 26.04 18.06 -23.79
CA PHE A 24 26.12 16.68 -24.22
C PHE A 24 27.32 16.51 -25.15
N THR A 25 28.43 16.03 -24.60
CA THR A 25 29.51 15.51 -25.42
C THR A 25 29.14 14.12 -25.93
N ASN A 26 29.12 14.02 -27.25
CA ASN A 26 28.93 12.86 -28.11
C ASN A 26 29.68 11.61 -27.59
N ILE A 27 28.95 10.63 -27.02
CA ILE A 27 29.48 9.28 -26.75
C ILE A 27 28.84 8.33 -27.76
N ARG A 28 29.68 7.76 -28.62
CA ARG A 28 29.31 6.79 -29.66
C ARG A 28 28.62 5.56 -29.04
N PRO A 29 27.69 4.92 -29.76
CA PRO A 29 27.06 3.70 -29.28
C PRO A 29 28.07 2.55 -29.37
N HIS A 30 28.69 2.18 -28.25
CA HIS A 30 29.31 0.88 -28.14
C HIS A 30 28.20 -0.16 -28.05
N HIS A 31 28.07 -0.96 -29.11
CA HIS A 31 27.29 -2.19 -29.12
C HIS A 31 27.76 -3.10 -27.97
N VAL A 32 27.11 -3.00 -26.82
CA VAL A 32 27.21 -4.03 -25.79
C VAL A 32 26.42 -5.23 -26.31
N ARG A 33 27.14 -6.27 -26.72
CA ARG A 33 26.57 -7.59 -26.99
C ARG A 33 25.74 -7.98 -25.77
N ARG A 34 24.42 -8.09 -25.93
CA ARG A 34 23.55 -8.85 -25.02
C ARG A 34 24.07 -10.29 -24.99
N THR A 35 24.94 -10.59 -24.04
CA THR A 35 25.10 -11.95 -23.57
C THR A 35 23.79 -12.32 -22.92
N ARG A 36 23.01 -13.12 -23.64
CA ARG A 36 21.81 -13.80 -23.16
C ARG A 36 22.26 -14.69 -22.01
N CYS A 37 22.21 -14.21 -20.77
CA CYS A 37 22.23 -15.07 -19.60
C CYS A 37 20.97 -15.92 -19.69
N GLN A 38 21.12 -17.14 -20.18
CA GLN A 38 20.11 -18.17 -20.01
C GLN A 38 20.01 -18.43 -18.51
N PHE A 39 18.98 -17.90 -17.87
CA PHE A 39 18.56 -18.37 -16.56
C PHE A 39 18.30 -19.88 -16.70
N HIS A 40 19.25 -20.69 -16.23
CA HIS A 40 18.96 -22.08 -15.92
C HIS A 40 17.93 -22.03 -14.79
N GLN A 41 16.69 -22.43 -15.08
CA GLN A 41 15.71 -22.80 -14.07
C GLN A 41 16.33 -23.93 -13.22
N HIS A 42 17.02 -23.57 -12.15
CA HIS A 42 17.19 -24.49 -11.04
C HIS A 42 15.84 -24.57 -10.36
N GLN A 43 15.10 -25.62 -10.72
CA GLN A 43 13.99 -26.10 -9.92
C GLN A 43 14.52 -26.37 -8.52
N ILE A 44 14.17 -25.50 -7.58
CA ILE A 44 14.37 -25.76 -6.16
C ILE A 44 13.47 -26.97 -5.84
N PRO A 45 13.99 -28.09 -5.32
CA PRO A 45 13.14 -29.18 -4.90
C PRO A 45 12.34 -28.71 -3.68
N LEU A 46 11.04 -28.49 -3.88
CA LEU A 46 10.08 -28.34 -2.79
C LEU A 46 10.09 -29.63 -1.98
N SER A 47 10.79 -29.63 -0.84
CA SER A 47 10.74 -30.76 0.09
C SER A 47 9.31 -30.90 0.60
N SER A 48 8.72 -32.05 0.34
CA SER A 48 7.37 -32.41 0.72
C SER A 48 7.21 -32.51 2.24
N SER A 49 6.52 -31.55 2.84
CA SER A 49 5.87 -31.73 4.14
C SER A 49 4.63 -30.84 4.27
N GLY A 50 3.50 -31.39 3.82
CA GLY A 50 2.16 -31.21 4.40
C GLY A 50 1.67 -29.80 4.74
N ARG A 51 0.90 -29.21 3.81
CA ARG A 51 -0.50 -28.76 4.03
C ARG A 51 -1.02 -28.23 2.68
N ALA A 52 -2.26 -28.60 2.36
CA ALA A 52 -2.91 -28.22 1.10
C ALA A 52 -2.95 -26.69 0.95
N ILE A 53 -2.08 -26.16 0.08
CA ILE A 53 -2.13 -24.76 -0.34
C ILE A 53 -3.27 -24.67 -1.36
N ASN A 54 -4.28 -23.88 -1.03
CA ASN A 54 -5.40 -23.60 -1.91
C ASN A 54 -4.90 -23.15 -3.29
N ASN A 55 -5.52 -23.70 -4.34
CA ASN A 55 -5.23 -23.44 -5.75
C ASN A 55 -5.37 -21.96 -6.11
N ILE A 56 -4.31 -21.18 -5.90
CA ILE A 56 -4.09 -19.93 -6.62
C ILE A 56 -3.36 -20.31 -7.91
N PRO A 57 -3.80 -19.86 -9.10
CA PRO A 57 -3.12 -20.17 -10.34
C PRO A 57 -1.65 -19.69 -10.28
N GLN A 58 -0.69 -20.61 -10.42
CA GLN A 58 0.75 -20.32 -10.33
C GLN A 58 1.22 -19.16 -11.24
N HIS A 59 0.50 -18.89 -12.33
CA HIS A 59 0.81 -17.79 -13.25
C HIS A 59 0.59 -16.39 -12.62
N LEU A 60 -0.48 -16.19 -11.84
CA LEU A 60 -0.75 -14.90 -11.17
C LEU A 60 0.27 -14.63 -10.05
N TYR A 61 0.77 -15.70 -9.46
CA TYR A 61 1.81 -15.65 -8.45
C TYR A 61 3.17 -15.25 -9.03
N SER A 62 3.52 -15.78 -10.21
CA SER A 62 4.76 -15.38 -10.90
C SER A 62 4.78 -13.90 -11.28
N THR A 63 3.63 -13.31 -11.62
CA THR A 63 3.56 -11.88 -11.96
C THR A 63 3.75 -11.00 -10.73
N LEU A 64 3.09 -11.30 -9.60
CA LEU A 64 3.23 -10.52 -8.37
C LEU A 64 4.69 -10.46 -7.88
N LEU A 65 5.37 -11.61 -7.82
CA LEU A 65 6.77 -11.65 -7.40
C LEU A 65 7.70 -10.91 -8.38
N THR A 66 7.43 -11.00 -9.68
CA THR A 66 8.22 -10.28 -10.70
C THR A 66 8.06 -8.78 -10.54
N ASP A 67 6.85 -8.30 -10.24
CA ASP A 67 6.59 -6.88 -10.02
C ASP A 67 7.29 -6.36 -8.76
N ILE A 68 7.25 -7.14 -7.66
CA ILE A 68 7.95 -6.79 -6.41
C ILE A 68 9.47 -6.80 -6.61
N GLU A 69 10.01 -7.75 -7.37
CA GLU A 69 11.43 -7.81 -7.73
C GLU A 69 11.85 -6.60 -8.58
N SER A 70 10.97 -6.17 -9.51
CA SER A 70 11.18 -4.95 -10.28
C SER A 70 11.19 -3.71 -9.39
N GLN A 71 10.31 -3.63 -8.38
CA GLN A 71 10.30 -2.54 -7.39
C GLN A 71 11.59 -2.55 -6.56
N ALA A 72 12.03 -3.73 -6.11
CA ALA A 72 13.26 -3.86 -5.35
C ALA A 72 14.48 -3.39 -6.15
N THR A 73 14.57 -3.80 -7.43
CA THR A 73 15.64 -3.36 -8.34
C THR A 73 15.61 -1.85 -8.53
N LEU A 74 14.42 -1.27 -8.71
CA LEU A 74 14.26 0.18 -8.83
C LEU A 74 14.73 0.91 -7.57
N ALA A 75 14.36 0.42 -6.40
CA ALA A 75 14.76 0.98 -5.11
C ALA A 75 16.29 1.02 -4.95
N ILE A 76 16.97 -0.05 -5.37
CA ILE A 76 18.43 -0.14 -5.35
C ILE A 76 19.05 0.84 -6.35
N ASP A 77 18.63 0.76 -7.62
CA ASP A 77 19.27 1.49 -8.72
C ASP A 77 19.09 3.00 -8.60
N THR A 78 17.95 3.44 -8.04
CA THR A 78 17.59 4.86 -7.94
C THR A 78 17.72 5.43 -6.54
N TRP A 79 18.10 4.61 -5.55
CA TRP A 79 18.12 4.99 -4.14
C TRP A 79 16.75 5.53 -3.67
N SER A 80 15.67 4.95 -4.20
CA SER A 80 14.30 5.27 -3.81
C SER A 80 13.79 4.34 -2.71
N ILE A 81 12.64 4.69 -2.14
CA ILE A 81 11.89 3.83 -1.22
C ILE A 81 10.61 3.42 -1.95
N GLU A 82 10.52 2.13 -2.26
CA GLU A 82 9.37 1.55 -2.93
C GLU A 82 8.49 0.81 -1.93
N ALA A 83 7.18 0.83 -2.15
CA ALA A 83 6.25 0.21 -1.22
C ALA A 83 5.28 -0.70 -1.98
N THR A 84 5.24 -1.98 -1.60
CA THR A 84 4.30 -2.91 -2.20
C THR A 84 2.86 -2.51 -1.88
N PRO A 85 1.87 -3.06 -2.60
CA PRO A 85 0.50 -3.06 -2.13
C PRO A 85 0.35 -3.86 -0.82
N PHE A 86 -0.81 -3.76 -0.16
CA PHE A 86 -1.17 -4.60 0.97
C PHE A 86 -1.43 -6.03 0.50
N LEU A 87 -0.51 -6.92 0.86
CA LEU A 87 -0.52 -8.34 0.52
C LEU A 87 -1.26 -9.15 1.58
N GLU A 88 -1.83 -10.28 1.18
CA GLU A 88 -2.37 -11.28 2.11
C GLU A 88 -1.24 -11.90 2.95
N PRO A 89 -1.53 -12.46 4.14
CA PRO A 89 -0.49 -12.93 5.06
C PRO A 89 0.48 -13.95 4.43
N ASN A 90 -0.03 -14.87 3.62
CA ASN A 90 0.78 -15.90 2.98
C ASN A 90 1.76 -15.30 1.96
N ASP A 91 1.28 -14.36 1.14
CA ASP A 91 2.09 -13.70 0.11
C ASP A 91 3.15 -12.80 0.78
N ALA A 92 2.75 -12.06 1.81
CA ALA A 92 3.67 -11.23 2.58
C ALA A 92 4.80 -12.05 3.25
N ASN A 93 4.47 -13.20 3.83
CA ASN A 93 5.46 -14.09 4.44
C ASN A 93 6.44 -14.64 3.40
N GLN A 94 5.95 -15.01 2.22
CA GLN A 94 6.80 -15.52 1.14
C GLN A 94 7.74 -14.45 0.59
N VAL A 95 7.23 -13.22 0.38
CA VAL A 95 8.08 -12.09 -0.02
C VAL A 95 9.13 -11.82 1.06
N GLN A 96 8.73 -11.82 2.33
CA GLN A 96 9.66 -11.66 3.45
C GLN A 96 10.78 -12.72 3.43
N GLU A 97 10.45 -14.00 3.26
CA GLU A 97 11.45 -15.09 3.16
C GLU A 97 12.40 -14.89 1.97
N LEU A 98 11.90 -14.41 0.83
CA LEU A 98 12.72 -14.16 -0.37
C LEU A 98 13.74 -13.02 -0.16
N PHE A 99 13.32 -11.94 0.49
CA PHE A 99 14.17 -10.77 0.70
C PHE A 99 15.03 -10.84 1.97
N GLN A 100 14.70 -11.70 2.93
CA GLN A 100 15.44 -11.83 4.20
C GLN A 100 16.92 -12.19 4.03
N HIS A 101 17.26 -12.86 2.93
CA HIS A 101 18.64 -13.30 2.64
C HIS A 101 19.36 -12.43 1.61
N ARG A 102 18.72 -11.34 1.15
CA ARG A 102 19.33 -10.41 0.20
C ARG A 102 20.14 -9.35 0.91
N GLY A 103 21.37 -9.14 0.46
CA GLY A 103 22.28 -8.12 1.01
C GLY A 103 22.19 -6.77 0.28
N ASP A 104 21.53 -6.74 -0.87
CA ASP A 104 21.41 -5.57 -1.74
C ASP A 104 20.10 -4.78 -1.50
N VAL A 105 19.11 -5.38 -0.84
CA VAL A 105 17.81 -4.77 -0.51
C VAL A 105 17.58 -4.91 0.98
N ALA A 106 17.24 -3.80 1.65
CA ALA A 106 16.65 -3.83 2.97
C ALA A 106 15.12 -3.68 2.86
N PHE A 107 14.39 -4.22 3.84
CA PHE A 107 12.95 -4.05 3.88
C PHE A 107 12.40 -3.90 5.30
N HIS A 108 11.25 -3.23 5.39
CA HIS A 108 10.39 -3.19 6.58
C HIS A 108 8.99 -3.70 6.26
N ARG A 109 8.46 -4.55 7.12
CA ARG A 109 7.07 -5.03 7.01
C ARG A 109 6.15 -4.10 7.78
N VAL A 110 5.34 -3.33 7.08
CA VAL A 110 4.32 -2.46 7.66
C VAL A 110 3.01 -3.23 7.73
N VAL A 111 2.55 -3.47 8.95
CA VAL A 111 1.38 -4.30 9.22
C VAL A 111 0.10 -3.47 9.06
N GLY A 112 -0.95 -4.08 8.52
CA GLY A 112 -2.26 -3.49 8.27
C GLY A 112 -3.07 -3.14 9.52
N GLY A 113 -2.44 -3.17 10.69
CA GLY A 113 -2.89 -2.55 11.94
C GLY A 113 -1.68 -1.88 12.58
N ARG A 114 -1.78 -0.58 12.89
CA ARG A 114 -0.67 0.14 13.53
C ARG A 114 -0.32 -0.55 14.84
N ARG A 115 0.91 -1.05 14.91
CA ARG A 115 1.44 -1.73 16.08
C ARG A 115 1.67 -0.70 17.19
N THR A 116 1.54 -1.12 18.44
CA THR A 116 2.05 -0.29 19.54
C THR A 116 3.57 -0.13 19.42
N PRO A 117 4.19 0.98 19.88
CA PRO A 117 5.63 1.18 19.78
C PRO A 117 6.45 0.03 20.38
N SER A 118 5.93 -0.60 21.44
CA SER A 118 6.48 -1.82 22.04
C SER A 118 6.53 -3.01 21.08
N GLN A 119 5.56 -3.14 20.18
CA GLN A 119 5.47 -4.21 19.18
C GLN A 119 6.27 -3.92 17.91
N ILE A 120 6.55 -2.64 17.62
CA ILE A 120 7.45 -2.24 16.51
C ILE A 120 8.89 -2.64 16.84
N LEU A 121 9.32 -2.42 18.09
CA LEU A 121 10.70 -2.68 18.53
C LEU A 121 11.07 -4.17 18.59
N THR A 122 10.10 -5.05 18.79
CA THR A 122 10.33 -6.50 18.86
C THR A 122 10.15 -7.20 17.52
N ASP A 123 9.67 -6.47 16.50
CA ASP A 123 9.19 -6.97 15.21
C ASP A 123 8.27 -8.21 15.33
N ASP A 124 7.61 -8.33 16.49
CA ASP A 124 6.98 -9.57 16.90
C ASP A 124 5.51 -9.59 16.47
N THR A 125 5.28 -10.12 15.27
CA THR A 125 3.96 -10.29 14.68
C THR A 125 3.09 -11.31 15.43
N THR A 126 3.64 -12.05 16.40
CA THR A 126 2.89 -13.05 17.18
C THR A 126 1.93 -12.44 18.21
N SER A 127 2.10 -11.16 18.52
CA SER A 127 1.28 -10.42 19.51
C SER A 127 0.04 -9.73 18.92
N LEU A 128 -0.18 -9.84 17.61
CA LEU A 128 -1.39 -9.34 16.96
C LEU A 128 -2.59 -10.14 17.47
N SER A 129 -3.64 -9.47 17.96
CA SER A 129 -4.84 -10.18 18.43
C SER A 129 -5.50 -10.92 17.26
N ASN A 130 -6.28 -11.97 17.55
CA ASN A 130 -6.82 -12.91 16.56
C ASN A 130 -7.49 -12.21 15.36
N GLY A 131 -6.71 -11.96 14.30
CA GLY A 131 -7.18 -11.40 13.03
C GLY A 131 -6.59 -10.05 12.63
N GLU A 132 -5.90 -9.33 13.52
CA GLU A 132 -5.29 -8.03 13.21
C GLU A 132 -3.97 -8.20 12.46
N GLY A 133 -3.66 -7.23 11.60
CA GLY A 133 -2.41 -7.23 10.85
C GLY A 133 -2.27 -8.37 9.85
N ARG A 134 -3.40 -8.90 9.36
CA ARG A 134 -3.42 -9.96 8.36
C ARG A 134 -2.80 -9.48 7.08
N ARG A 135 -3.25 -8.34 6.59
CA ARG A 135 -2.68 -7.75 5.39
C ARG A 135 -1.50 -6.87 5.77
N SER A 136 -0.43 -6.94 4.99
CA SER A 136 0.77 -6.14 5.25
C SER A 136 1.41 -5.71 3.93
N ARG A 137 2.09 -4.57 3.97
CA ARG A 137 2.91 -4.09 2.86
C ARG A 137 4.38 -4.16 3.23
N LEU A 138 5.24 -4.34 2.24
CA LEU A 138 6.68 -4.29 2.42
C LEU A 138 7.21 -2.98 1.85
N ILE A 139 8.06 -2.32 2.62
CA ILE A 139 8.77 -1.11 2.22
C ILE A 139 10.18 -1.54 1.86
N LEU A 140 10.55 -1.41 0.60
CA LEU A 140 11.78 -1.87 -0.02
C LEU A 140 12.70 -0.66 -0.25
N PHE A 141 13.95 -0.74 0.17
CA PHE A 141 14.90 0.36 0.07
C PHE A 141 16.35 -0.14 0.04
N HIS A 142 17.26 0.72 -0.43
CA HIS A 142 18.69 0.45 -0.34
C HIS A 142 19.15 0.39 1.13
N PRO A 143 19.93 -0.62 1.57
CA PRO A 143 20.34 -0.78 2.97
C PRO A 143 20.95 0.47 3.62
N ASP A 144 21.72 1.24 2.85
CA ASP A 144 22.38 2.46 3.33
C ASP A 144 21.46 3.67 3.52
N LEU A 145 20.18 3.62 3.11
CA LEU A 145 19.22 4.72 3.33
C LEU A 145 18.84 4.87 4.81
N GLY A 146 18.97 3.82 5.62
CA GLY A 146 18.76 3.90 7.07
C GLY A 146 17.33 4.23 7.50
N LEU A 147 16.31 3.80 6.74
CA LEU A 147 14.90 3.94 7.14
C LEU A 147 14.63 3.06 8.36
N ASP A 148 14.07 3.64 9.43
CA ASP A 148 13.65 2.91 10.62
C ASP A 148 12.18 2.47 10.51
N SER A 149 11.82 1.41 11.25
CA SER A 149 10.48 0.82 11.18
C SER A 149 9.38 1.79 11.60
N ALA A 150 9.64 2.69 12.55
CA ALA A 150 8.63 3.67 12.99
C ALA A 150 8.35 4.72 11.92
N SER A 151 9.39 5.23 11.23
CA SER A 151 9.19 6.10 10.07
C SER A 151 8.49 5.37 8.93
N ALA A 152 8.83 4.10 8.66
CA ALA A 152 8.14 3.29 7.66
C ALA A 152 6.64 3.12 7.95
N GLU A 153 6.26 2.82 9.20
CA GLU A 153 4.85 2.72 9.58
C GLU A 153 4.12 4.06 9.50
N ARG A 154 4.77 5.17 9.87
CA ARG A 154 4.15 6.49 9.78
C ARG A 154 3.92 6.93 8.33
N ASP A 155 4.94 6.78 7.49
CA ASP A 155 4.98 7.41 6.16
C ASP A 155 4.24 6.57 5.11
N TYR A 156 4.06 5.27 5.35
CA TYR A 156 3.42 4.33 4.41
C TYR A 156 2.15 3.67 4.95
N CYS A 157 1.68 4.06 6.14
CA CYS A 157 0.43 3.54 6.70
C CYS A 157 -0.33 4.64 7.46
N SER A 158 -1.56 4.89 7.03
CA SER A 158 -2.49 5.81 7.68
C SER A 158 -3.70 5.05 8.17
N VAL A 159 -4.15 5.35 9.40
CA VAL A 159 -5.35 4.77 9.99
C VAL A 159 -6.49 5.78 9.86
N LEU A 160 -7.61 5.33 9.33
CA LEU A 160 -8.84 6.10 9.25
C LEU A 160 -9.85 5.57 10.25
N ARG A 161 -10.38 6.45 11.10
CA ARG A 161 -11.54 6.17 11.94
C ARG A 161 -12.80 6.64 11.23
N ILE A 162 -13.82 5.79 11.24
CA ILE A 162 -15.12 6.02 10.63
C ILE A 162 -16.15 5.83 11.73
N GLN A 163 -16.92 6.86 12.02
CA GLN A 163 -17.88 6.83 13.12
C GLN A 163 -19.32 6.83 12.63
N ASN A 164 -20.23 6.35 13.49
CA ASN A 164 -21.69 6.37 13.27
C ASN A 164 -22.15 5.60 12.02
N VAL A 165 -21.48 4.49 11.69
CA VAL A 165 -21.84 3.67 10.52
C VAL A 165 -22.83 2.60 10.91
N ASN A 166 -23.95 2.51 10.19
CA ASN A 166 -24.88 1.40 10.32
C ASN A 166 -24.40 0.20 9.49
N LEU A 167 -23.52 -0.60 10.09
CA LEU A 167 -22.88 -1.76 9.47
C LEU A 167 -23.87 -2.83 8.99
N ALA A 168 -25.04 -2.95 9.63
CA ALA A 168 -26.06 -3.93 9.27
C ALA A 168 -26.79 -3.60 7.96
N SER A 169 -26.82 -2.32 7.58
CA SER A 169 -27.54 -1.82 6.39
C SER A 169 -26.62 -1.26 5.31
N SER A 170 -25.36 -0.99 5.65
CA SER A 170 -24.36 -0.50 4.71
C SER A 170 -23.89 -1.58 3.75
N ASN A 171 -23.45 -1.16 2.57
CA ASN A 171 -22.56 -1.99 1.75
C ASN A 171 -21.33 -2.37 2.58
N THR A 172 -20.77 -3.56 2.33
CA THR A 172 -19.47 -3.91 2.90
C THR A 172 -18.41 -2.89 2.46
N PHE A 173 -17.43 -2.59 3.32
CA PHE A 173 -16.42 -1.58 2.98
C PHE A 173 -15.69 -1.89 1.67
N PRO A 174 -15.31 -3.15 1.34
CA PRO A 174 -14.72 -3.46 0.04
C PRO A 174 -15.58 -3.03 -1.15
N ASN A 175 -16.90 -3.22 -1.07
CA ASN A 175 -17.82 -2.81 -2.14
C ASN A 175 -17.93 -1.28 -2.24
N ALA A 176 -18.02 -0.60 -1.09
CA ALA A 176 -18.07 0.86 -1.03
C ALA A 176 -16.77 1.48 -1.59
N LEU A 177 -15.62 0.94 -1.22
CA LEU A 177 -14.29 1.35 -1.72
C LEU A 177 -14.18 1.16 -3.24
N ALA A 178 -14.63 0.01 -3.75
CA ALA A 178 -14.64 -0.23 -5.20
C ALA A 178 -15.58 0.73 -5.95
N SER A 179 -16.73 1.08 -5.35
CA SER A 179 -17.68 2.04 -5.92
C SER A 179 -17.05 3.43 -6.13
N ILE A 180 -16.28 3.90 -5.16
CA ILE A 180 -15.54 5.17 -5.24
C ILE A 180 -14.23 5.07 -6.03
N GLY A 181 -13.91 3.90 -6.59
CA GLY A 181 -12.73 3.65 -7.43
C GLY A 181 -11.41 3.60 -6.64
N ILE A 182 -11.44 3.08 -5.41
CA ILE A 182 -10.24 2.77 -4.62
C ILE A 182 -9.88 1.28 -4.83
N PRO A 183 -8.67 0.96 -5.29
CA PRO A 183 -8.17 -0.41 -5.34
C PRO A 183 -8.06 -1.01 -3.94
N LEU A 184 -8.54 -2.25 -3.75
CA LEU A 184 -8.45 -2.97 -2.47
C LEU A 184 -7.01 -3.33 -2.07
N GLU A 185 -6.08 -3.29 -3.03
CA GLU A 185 -4.65 -3.50 -2.84
C GLU A 185 -3.99 -2.34 -2.08
N LEU A 186 -4.62 -1.16 -2.04
CA LEU A 186 -4.13 0.02 -1.30
C LEU A 186 -4.74 0.14 0.10
N VAL A 187 -5.51 -0.85 0.52
CA VAL A 187 -6.21 -0.89 1.81
C VAL A 187 -5.76 -2.13 2.56
N GLY A 188 -5.33 -1.95 3.80
CA GLY A 188 -4.96 -3.00 4.73
C GLY A 188 -6.17 -3.64 5.38
N ASP A 189 -6.11 -3.86 6.69
CA ASP A 189 -7.22 -4.42 7.42
C ASP A 189 -8.29 -3.37 7.72
N ILE A 190 -9.53 -3.84 7.85
CA ILE A 190 -10.68 -3.07 8.30
C ILE A 190 -11.21 -3.73 9.56
N ILE A 191 -11.15 -3.04 10.68
CA ILE A 191 -11.66 -3.51 11.95
C ILE A 191 -12.98 -2.84 12.27
N VAL A 192 -13.96 -3.67 12.57
CA VAL A 192 -15.28 -3.24 13.00
C VAL A 192 -15.40 -3.45 14.51
N THR A 193 -15.69 -2.36 15.23
CA THR A 193 -15.92 -2.40 16.68
C THR A 193 -17.41 -2.54 16.96
N ALA A 194 -17.79 -3.54 17.75
CA ALA A 194 -19.20 -3.85 18.03
C ALA A 194 -19.84 -2.87 19.03
N SER A 195 -19.04 -2.17 19.83
CA SER A 195 -19.51 -1.26 20.88
C SER A 195 -20.03 0.07 20.34
N ASP A 196 -19.35 0.64 19.33
CA ASP A 196 -19.50 2.06 19.00
C ASP A 196 -20.03 2.33 17.60
N ASN A 197 -20.37 1.29 16.82
CA ASN A 197 -20.67 1.42 15.38
C ASN A 197 -19.54 2.13 14.61
N ASP A 198 -18.32 2.02 15.14
CA ASP A 198 -17.11 2.59 14.59
C ASP A 198 -16.35 1.52 13.80
N ALA A 199 -15.74 1.95 12.71
CA ALA A 199 -14.81 1.15 11.93
C ALA A 199 -13.47 1.86 11.81
N TYR A 200 -12.40 1.07 11.82
CA TYR A 200 -11.04 1.52 11.63
C TYR A 200 -10.51 0.84 10.38
N MET A 201 -9.85 1.61 9.52
CA MET A 201 -9.33 1.11 8.26
C MET A 201 -7.92 1.59 8.05
N VAL A 202 -7.02 0.66 7.73
CA VAL A 202 -5.66 1.00 7.30
C VAL A 202 -5.61 1.23 5.81
N VAL A 203 -4.97 2.33 5.41
CA VAL A 203 -4.88 2.76 4.02
C VAL A 203 -3.50 3.27 3.67
N ASP A 204 -3.19 3.20 2.38
CA ASP A 204 -2.10 3.99 1.82
C ASP A 204 -2.39 5.50 2.01
N PRO A 205 -1.45 6.29 2.56
CA PRO A 205 -1.66 7.72 2.79
C PRO A 205 -2.06 8.50 1.53
N THR A 206 -1.68 8.05 0.33
CA THR A 206 -2.01 8.70 -0.94
C THR A 206 -3.52 8.69 -1.26
N ILE A 207 -4.27 7.73 -0.71
CA ILE A 207 -5.72 7.60 -0.94
C ILE A 207 -6.59 8.12 0.20
N SER A 208 -5.99 8.45 1.35
CA SER A 208 -6.67 8.90 2.58
C SER A 208 -7.68 10.03 2.33
N LYS A 209 -7.24 11.12 1.67
CA LYS A 209 -8.08 12.29 1.35
C LYS A 209 -9.25 11.96 0.43
N ARG A 210 -9.06 11.01 -0.48
CA ARG A 210 -10.13 10.59 -1.40
C ARG A 210 -11.18 9.78 -0.64
N ILE A 211 -10.75 8.89 0.24
CA ILE A 211 -11.64 8.12 1.11
C ILE A 211 -12.45 9.05 2.01
N GLN A 212 -11.81 9.97 2.74
CA GLN A 212 -12.51 10.92 3.62
C GLN A 212 -13.61 11.71 2.90
N ARG A 213 -13.39 12.09 1.64
CA ARG A 213 -14.34 12.91 0.86
C ARG A 213 -15.50 12.12 0.27
N LEU A 214 -15.31 10.84 -0.03
CA LEU A 214 -16.24 10.08 -0.86
C LEU A 214 -16.90 8.92 -0.12
N LEU A 215 -16.21 8.28 0.83
CA LEU A 215 -16.70 7.05 1.45
C LEU A 215 -17.97 7.30 2.29
N SER A 216 -18.09 8.45 2.95
CA SER A 216 -19.32 8.83 3.69
C SER A 216 -20.58 8.85 2.83
N LYS A 217 -20.46 8.99 1.51
CA LYS A 217 -21.59 9.00 0.57
C LYS A 217 -22.08 7.60 0.19
N GLU A 218 -21.23 6.59 0.33
CA GLU A 218 -21.54 5.19 0.02
C GLU A 218 -22.00 4.40 1.25
N LEU A 219 -21.70 4.90 2.45
CA LEU A 219 -22.04 4.27 3.72
C LEU A 219 -23.43 4.73 4.19
N VAL A 220 -24.12 3.84 4.90
CA VAL A 220 -25.41 4.12 5.52
C VAL A 220 -25.19 4.43 6.99
N GLY A 221 -25.69 5.57 7.47
CA GLY A 221 -25.48 6.04 8.84
C GLY A 221 -26.02 7.45 9.05
N VAL A 222 -26.00 7.93 10.29
CA VAL A 222 -26.45 9.28 10.64
C VAL A 222 -25.25 10.06 11.19
N GLY A 223 -24.88 11.16 10.53
CA GLY A 223 -23.73 11.95 10.96
C GLY A 223 -22.40 11.21 10.85
N ILE A 224 -22.18 10.49 9.74
CA ILE A 224 -20.93 9.75 9.50
C ILE A 224 -19.77 10.74 9.43
N SER A 225 -18.78 10.56 10.30
CA SER A 225 -17.50 11.27 10.28
C SER A 225 -16.37 10.32 9.88
N LEU A 226 -15.40 10.86 9.14
CA LEU A 226 -14.18 10.16 8.76
C LEU A 226 -12.99 11.02 9.13
N GLU A 227 -12.13 10.48 10.00
CA GLU A 227 -10.98 11.19 10.54
C GLU A 227 -9.73 10.35 10.33
N VAL A 228 -8.61 11.01 10.04
CA VAL A 228 -7.30 10.36 10.07
C VAL A 228 -6.88 10.36 11.53
N CYS A 229 -6.59 9.19 12.05
CA CYS A 229 -6.04 9.02 13.38
C CYS A 229 -4.63 9.61 13.46
N ASP A 230 -4.33 10.25 14.58
CA ASP A 230 -3.00 10.77 14.86
C ASP A 230 -1.97 9.64 15.01
N ASP A 231 -0.68 9.99 14.96
CA ASP A 231 0.43 9.02 15.04
C ASP A 231 0.50 8.20 16.33
N ASN A 232 -0.23 8.62 17.36
CA ASN A 232 -0.30 7.94 18.65
C ASN A 232 -1.57 7.09 18.83
N GLU A 233 -2.49 7.11 17.87
CA GLU A 233 -3.73 6.34 17.92
C GLU A 233 -3.55 4.97 17.25
N PHE A 234 -3.84 3.92 18.02
CA PHE A 234 -3.68 2.52 17.61
C PHE A 234 -4.99 1.94 17.11
N MET A 235 -4.88 0.93 16.26
CA MET A 235 -6.07 0.20 15.81
C MET A 235 -6.62 -0.63 16.98
N PRO A 236 -7.91 -0.49 17.34
CA PRO A 236 -8.48 -1.24 18.45
C PRO A 236 -8.76 -2.69 18.04
N SER A 237 -8.87 -3.57 19.02
CA SER A 237 -9.29 -4.95 18.80
C SER A 237 -10.77 -5.04 18.40
N GLY A 238 -11.05 -5.84 17.39
CA GLY A 238 -12.40 -6.02 16.88
C GLY A 238 -12.50 -7.11 15.81
N ILE A 239 -13.62 -7.10 15.08
CA ILE A 239 -13.87 -8.08 14.02
C ILE A 239 -13.24 -7.56 12.73
N VAL A 240 -12.29 -8.32 12.18
CA VAL A 240 -11.67 -8.01 10.89
C VAL A 240 -12.62 -8.35 9.77
N GLN A 241 -12.93 -7.36 8.93
CA GLN A 241 -13.78 -7.54 7.76
C GLN A 241 -13.01 -8.21 6.63
N GLU A 242 -13.63 -9.19 5.96
CA GLU A 242 -13.05 -9.87 4.81
C GLU A 242 -12.92 -8.90 3.62
N MET A 243 -11.71 -8.82 3.05
CA MET A 243 -11.37 -7.93 1.93
C MET A 243 -11.72 -8.53 0.57
N LYS A 244 -12.93 -9.04 0.43
CA LYS A 244 -13.47 -9.56 -0.84
C LYS A 244 -14.64 -8.75 -1.33
N LEU A 245 -14.68 -8.55 -2.64
CA LEU A 245 -15.84 -7.95 -3.29
C LEU A 245 -16.99 -8.96 -3.27
N SER A 246 -18.22 -8.44 -3.29
CA SER A 246 -19.37 -9.30 -3.54
C SER A 246 -19.28 -9.92 -4.94
N LYS A 247 -19.73 -11.17 -5.09
CA LYS A 247 -19.75 -11.89 -6.38
C LYS A 247 -20.39 -11.11 -7.53
N VAL A 248 -21.35 -10.23 -7.23
CA VAL A 248 -22.02 -9.38 -8.22
C VAL A 248 -21.06 -8.28 -8.72
N LEU A 249 -20.35 -7.62 -7.80
CA LEU A 249 -19.37 -6.60 -8.14
C LEU A 249 -18.12 -7.19 -8.79
N GLU A 250 -17.64 -8.36 -8.34
CA GLU A 250 -16.54 -9.09 -8.99
C GLU A 250 -16.82 -9.30 -10.47
N ARG A 251 -17.98 -9.89 -10.80
CA ARG A 251 -18.40 -10.12 -12.19
C ARG A 251 -18.49 -8.83 -12.99
N ARG A 252 -18.93 -7.73 -12.36
CA ARG A 252 -19.04 -6.43 -13.04
C ARG A 252 -17.66 -5.84 -13.32
N VAL A 253 -16.72 -5.95 -12.39
CA VAL A 253 -15.33 -5.51 -12.55
C VAL A 253 -14.64 -6.35 -13.61
N GLU A 254 -14.81 -7.67 -13.59
CA GLU A 254 -14.26 -8.59 -14.61
C GLU A 254 -14.77 -8.25 -16.01
N ARG A 255 -16.08 -8.02 -16.18
CA ARG A 255 -16.64 -7.57 -17.47
C ARG A 255 -16.03 -6.26 -17.94
N LYS A 256 -15.88 -5.27 -17.06
CA LYS A 256 -15.26 -3.98 -17.42
C LYS A 256 -13.79 -4.14 -17.81
N LYS A 257 -13.02 -4.99 -17.12
CA LYS A 257 -11.63 -5.30 -17.49
C LYS A 257 -11.57 -5.96 -18.87
N TYR A 258 -12.49 -6.87 -19.16
CA TYR A 258 -12.61 -7.53 -20.46
C TYR A 258 -12.97 -6.52 -21.56
N GLU A 259 -13.92 -5.63 -21.32
CA GLU A 259 -14.32 -4.56 -22.23
C GLU A 259 -13.17 -3.57 -22.51
N GLN A 260 -12.39 -3.18 -21.49
CA GLN A 260 -11.21 -2.33 -21.66
C GLN A 260 -10.08 -3.01 -22.44
N GLY A 261 -9.90 -4.32 -22.26
CA GLY A 261 -8.98 -5.13 -23.07
C GLY A 261 -9.35 -5.18 -24.55
N TYR A 262 -10.64 -5.00 -24.88
CA TYR A 262 -11.13 -4.93 -26.25
C TYR A 262 -10.91 -3.56 -26.92
N VAL A 263 -10.61 -2.49 -26.17
CA VAL A 263 -10.38 -1.14 -26.75
C VAL A 263 -8.95 -0.97 -27.28
N ALA A 264 -8.06 -1.95 -27.08
CA ALA A 264 -6.68 -1.90 -27.56
C ALA A 264 -6.48 -2.48 -28.97
N PHE A 265 -7.28 -2.11 -29.98
CA PHE A 265 -6.92 -2.28 -31.40
C PHE A 265 -7.66 -1.28 -32.31
N SER A 266 -7.00 -0.17 -32.64
CA SER A 266 -6.87 0.38 -34.02
C SER A 266 -6.14 1.73 -33.98
N GLY A 267 -4.84 1.67 -34.27
CA GLY A 267 -3.96 2.81 -34.50
C GLY A 267 -2.69 2.31 -35.16
#